data_AF-A0A953YR28-F1
#
_entry.id   AF-A0A953YR28-F1
#
_cell.length_a   1.000
_cell.length_b   1.000
_cell.length_c   1.000
_cell.angle_alpha   90.00
_cell.angle_beta   90.00
_cell.angle_gamma   90.00
#
_symmetry.space_group_name_H-M   'P 1'
#
loop_
_entity.id
_entity.type
_entity.pdbx_description
1 polymer ?
#
loop_
_entity_poly.entity_id
_entity_poly.type
_entity_poly.pdbx_seq_one_letter_code
_entity_poly.pdbx_strand_id
1 'polypeptide(L)'
;MPPILVSLREDHRNLRRLLAILDAEIAVFERAETPDYDVVTEILDYTREHMDRFHHPAEDLVYARLQKRHPEASGTTHDLLDDHVRLEQQTQHFSDVMHAIAEGTEMSRARVLEAAKAYLAAQSRHLEVEETWVFPDAERYLTEADWAEIEQEAESSLDPLFGDREGAGFSKLRALLG
;
A
#
# COMPACT_ATOMS: atom_id res chain seq x y z
N MET A 1 -7.29 18.94 10.10
CA MET A 1 -6.59 18.03 9.17
C MET A 1 -7.35 18.07 7.86
N PRO A 2 -6.67 18.30 6.73
CA PRO A 2 -7.32 18.36 5.42
C PRO A 2 -7.92 16.99 5.05
N PRO A 3 -9.09 16.95 4.38
CA PRO A 3 -9.76 15.71 3.96
C PRO A 3 -8.85 14.68 3.30
N ILE A 4 -7.98 15.10 2.37
CA ILE A 4 -7.11 14.15 1.67
C ILE A 4 -6.13 13.44 2.62
N LEU A 5 -5.55 14.14 3.58
CA LEU A 5 -4.63 13.53 4.54
C LEU A 5 -5.35 12.58 5.50
N VAL A 6 -6.62 12.86 5.82
CA VAL A 6 -7.46 11.92 6.59
C VAL A 6 -7.67 10.63 5.78
N SER A 7 -7.92 10.73 4.48
CA SER A 7 -8.06 9.58 3.58
C SER A 7 -6.78 8.76 3.51
N LEU A 8 -5.63 9.40 3.25
CA LEU A 8 -4.33 8.71 3.17
C LEU A 8 -4.02 7.93 4.45
N ARG A 9 -4.29 8.52 5.62
CA ARG A 9 -4.13 7.81 6.91
C ARG A 9 -5.14 6.69 7.14
N GLU A 10 -6.33 6.76 6.55
CA GLU A 10 -7.27 5.63 6.57
C GLU A 10 -6.77 4.50 5.67
N ASP A 11 -6.32 4.82 4.45
CA ASP A 11 -5.70 3.85 3.53
C ASP A 11 -4.52 3.13 4.21
N HIS A 12 -3.64 3.86 4.90
CA HIS A 12 -2.54 3.27 5.68
C HIS A 12 -3.01 2.32 6.77
N ARG A 13 -4.10 2.67 7.48
CA ARG A 13 -4.67 1.79 8.51
C ARG A 13 -5.26 0.52 7.89
N ASN A 14 -5.94 0.66 6.77
CA ASN A 14 -6.51 -0.44 6.02
C ASN A 14 -5.41 -1.37 5.48
N LEU A 15 -4.39 -0.82 4.81
CA LEU A 15 -3.25 -1.60 4.32
C LEU A 15 -2.54 -2.33 5.47
N ARG A 16 -2.32 -1.70 6.62
CA ARG A 16 -1.73 -2.39 7.79
C ARG A 16 -2.56 -3.58 8.27
N ARG A 17 -3.90 -3.51 8.22
CA ARG A 17 -4.77 -4.66 8.54
C ARG A 17 -4.56 -5.79 7.54
N LEU A 18 -4.44 -5.47 6.26
CA LEU A 18 -4.17 -6.46 5.21
C LEU A 18 -2.76 -7.07 5.34
N LEU A 19 -1.75 -6.27 5.64
CA LEU A 19 -0.39 -6.76 5.89
C LEU A 19 -0.34 -7.72 7.09
N ALA A 20 -1.14 -7.47 8.13
CA ALA A 20 -1.25 -8.39 9.27
C ALA A 20 -1.92 -9.72 8.90
N ILE A 21 -2.93 -9.69 8.01
CA ILE A 21 -3.53 -10.92 7.46
C ILE A 21 -2.50 -11.68 6.62
N LEU A 22 -1.77 -10.99 5.75
CA LEU A 22 -0.71 -11.58 4.95
C LEU A 22 0.37 -12.24 5.82
N ASP A 23 0.81 -11.57 6.89
CA ASP A 23 1.80 -12.14 7.82
C ASP A 23 1.33 -13.45 8.44
N ALA A 24 0.04 -13.54 8.78
CA ALA A 24 -0.56 -14.78 9.29
C ALA A 24 -0.55 -15.91 8.24
N GLU A 25 -0.87 -15.61 6.98
CA GLU A 25 -0.80 -16.58 5.87
C GLU A 25 0.66 -17.02 5.61
N ILE A 26 1.62 -16.09 5.67
CA ILE A 26 3.05 -16.42 5.57
C ILE A 26 3.45 -17.37 6.70
N ALA A 27 3.02 -17.12 7.93
CA ALA A 27 3.33 -17.97 9.08
C ALA A 27 2.73 -19.39 8.96
N VAL A 28 1.57 -19.55 8.30
CA VAL A 28 1.01 -20.86 7.93
C VAL A 28 1.95 -21.57 6.96
N PHE A 29 2.35 -20.89 5.90
CA PHE A 29 3.24 -21.44 4.88
C PHE A 29 4.63 -21.82 5.43
N GLU A 30 5.16 -21.07 6.40
CA GLU A 30 6.41 -21.39 7.10
C GLU A 30 6.37 -22.73 7.86
N ARG A 31 5.19 -23.13 8.35
CA ARG A 31 4.99 -24.44 8.99
C ARG A 31 4.80 -25.59 7.99
N ALA A 32 4.97 -25.32 6.69
CA ALA A 32 4.70 -26.25 5.59
C ALA A 32 3.22 -26.68 5.53
N GLU A 33 2.33 -25.81 6.01
CA GLU A 33 0.88 -25.90 5.79
C GLU A 33 0.49 -25.08 4.55
N THR A 34 -0.75 -25.21 4.10
CA THR A 34 -1.26 -24.51 2.91
C THR A 34 -1.94 -23.20 3.33
N PRO A 35 -1.44 -22.01 2.92
CA PRO A 35 -2.12 -20.74 3.14
C PRO A 35 -3.34 -20.61 2.21
N ASP A 36 -4.22 -19.66 2.50
CA ASP A 36 -5.27 -19.25 1.56
C ASP A 36 -4.65 -18.34 0.49
N TYR A 37 -4.25 -18.94 -0.63
CA TYR A 37 -3.64 -18.22 -1.74
C TYR A 37 -4.59 -17.18 -2.38
N ASP A 38 -5.92 -17.34 -2.26
CA ASP A 38 -6.86 -16.34 -2.73
C ASP A 38 -6.79 -15.09 -1.85
N VAL A 39 -6.67 -15.24 -0.52
CA VAL A 39 -6.46 -14.13 0.41
C VAL A 39 -5.18 -13.36 0.07
N VAL A 40 -4.08 -14.08 -0.15
CA VAL A 40 -2.80 -13.45 -0.54
C VAL A 40 -2.95 -12.69 -1.85
N THR A 41 -3.61 -13.27 -2.85
CA THR A 41 -3.84 -12.64 -4.16
C THR A 41 -4.71 -11.39 -4.04
N GLU A 42 -5.81 -11.47 -3.28
CA GLU A 42 -6.70 -10.33 -3.03
C GLU A 42 -5.97 -9.16 -2.31
N ILE A 43 -4.97 -9.41 -1.47
CA ILE A 43 -4.16 -8.34 -0.84
C ILE A 43 -3.27 -7.64 -1.87
N LEU A 44 -2.66 -8.41 -2.78
CA LEU A 44 -1.84 -7.85 -3.86
C LEU A 44 -2.68 -7.08 -4.86
N ASP A 45 -3.88 -7.58 -5.17
CA ASP A 45 -4.84 -6.87 -6.02
C ASP A 45 -5.28 -5.55 -5.39
N TYR A 46 -5.57 -5.53 -4.08
CA TYR A 46 -5.92 -4.29 -3.38
C TYR A 46 -4.78 -3.26 -3.46
N THR A 47 -3.54 -3.72 -3.27
CA THR A 47 -2.37 -2.85 -3.37
C THR A 47 -2.27 -2.21 -4.75
N ARG A 48 -2.39 -3.01 -5.82
CA ARG A 48 -2.32 -2.49 -7.20
C ARG A 48 -3.50 -1.59 -7.58
N GLU A 49 -4.71 -2.00 -7.19
CA GLU A 49 -5.93 -1.32 -7.64
C GLU A 49 -6.21 -0.03 -6.88
N HIS A 50 -5.78 0.06 -5.62
CA HIS A 50 -6.03 1.22 -4.76
C HIS A 50 -4.76 1.96 -4.38
N MET A 51 -3.77 1.27 -3.80
CA MET A 51 -2.57 1.92 -3.28
C MET A 51 -1.73 2.51 -4.42
N ASP A 52 -1.32 1.67 -5.37
CA ASP A 52 -0.45 2.09 -6.48
C ASP A 52 -1.17 3.08 -7.41
N ARG A 53 -2.46 2.88 -7.65
CA ARG A 53 -3.20 3.64 -8.66
C ARG A 53 -3.76 4.98 -8.17
N PHE A 54 -4.14 5.08 -6.90
CA PHE A 54 -4.83 6.26 -6.38
C PHE A 54 -4.14 6.86 -5.15
N HIS A 55 -3.67 6.03 -4.23
CA HIS A 55 -3.03 6.49 -3.01
C HIS A 55 -1.65 7.12 -3.26
N HIS A 56 -0.69 6.36 -3.82
CA HIS A 56 0.67 6.88 -4.07
C HIS A 56 0.66 8.14 -4.96
N PRO A 57 -0.15 8.25 -6.04
CA PRO A 57 -0.24 9.50 -6.80
C PRO A 57 -0.77 10.70 -5.99
N ALA A 58 -1.65 10.47 -5.02
CA ALA A 58 -2.10 11.53 -4.12
C ALA A 58 -0.99 11.96 -3.14
N GLU A 59 -0.19 11.02 -2.65
CA GLU A 59 1.00 11.30 -1.83
C GLU A 59 2.06 12.07 -2.61
N ASP A 60 2.30 11.72 -3.87
CA ASP A 60 3.24 12.41 -4.75
C ASP A 60 2.91 13.92 -4.87
N LEU A 61 1.63 14.27 -4.90
CA LEU A 61 1.17 15.66 -4.88
C LEU A 61 1.50 16.34 -3.56
N VAL A 62 1.30 15.66 -2.43
CA VAL A 62 1.67 16.14 -1.09
C VAL A 62 3.19 16.37 -1.02
N TYR A 63 3.98 15.42 -1.52
CA TYR A 63 5.44 15.48 -1.54
C TYR A 63 5.92 16.66 -2.37
N ALA A 64 5.38 16.82 -3.59
CA ALA A 64 5.73 17.92 -4.47
C ALA A 64 5.41 19.30 -3.87
N ARG A 65 4.30 19.45 -3.14
CA ARG A 65 3.99 20.70 -2.43
C ARG A 65 4.89 20.88 -1.21
N LEU A 66 5.15 19.82 -0.45
CA LEU A 66 5.99 19.89 0.75
C LEU A 66 7.42 20.30 0.40
N GLN A 67 7.99 19.76 -0.68
CA GLN A 67 9.33 20.13 -1.15
C GLN A 67 9.46 21.64 -1.45
N LYS A 68 8.40 22.29 -1.92
CA LYS A 68 8.38 23.73 -2.20
C LYS A 68 8.31 24.57 -0.91
N ARG A 69 7.59 24.08 0.10
CA ARG A 69 7.34 24.80 1.37
C ARG A 69 8.40 24.53 2.42
N HIS A 70 8.97 23.33 2.42
CA HIS A 70 9.96 22.83 3.37
C HIS A 70 11.06 22.05 2.62
N PRO A 71 12.03 22.74 2.00
CA PRO A 71 13.09 22.09 1.20
C PRO A 71 13.95 21.08 1.98
N GLU A 72 13.97 21.15 3.32
CA GLU A 72 14.68 20.17 4.15
C GLU A 72 14.06 18.76 4.05
N ALA A 73 12.77 18.65 3.73
CA ALA A 73 12.08 17.38 3.49
C ALA A 73 12.37 16.78 2.09
N SER A 74 13.11 17.47 1.23
CA SER A 74 13.34 17.02 -0.15
C SER A 74 14.09 15.69 -0.24
N GLY A 75 15.02 15.41 0.68
CA GLY A 75 15.71 14.11 0.69
C GLY A 75 14.74 12.95 0.92
N THR A 76 14.01 12.99 2.03
CA THR A 76 13.04 11.94 2.39
C THR A 76 11.94 11.77 1.35
N THR A 77 11.40 12.87 0.82
CA THR A 77 10.33 12.80 -0.18
C THR A 77 10.82 12.29 -1.54
N HIS A 78 12.08 12.53 -1.93
CA HIS A 78 12.65 11.89 -3.14
C HIS A 78 12.85 10.39 -2.94
N ASP A 79 13.36 9.97 -1.78
CA ASP A 79 13.53 8.55 -1.48
C ASP A 79 12.20 7.79 -1.51
N LEU A 80 11.11 8.42 -1.04
CA LEU A 80 9.75 7.87 -1.07
C LEU A 80 9.14 7.79 -2.48
N LEU A 81 9.37 8.80 -3.32
CA LEU A 81 8.98 8.74 -4.74
C LEU A 81 9.66 7.55 -5.44
N ASP A 82 10.94 7.31 -5.15
CA ASP A 82 11.62 6.13 -5.65
C ASP A 82 11.12 4.84 -4.99
N ASP A 83 10.65 4.89 -3.74
CA ASP A 83 10.01 3.75 -3.09
C ASP A 83 8.72 3.37 -3.81
N HIS A 84 7.82 4.29 -4.19
CA HIS A 84 6.59 3.95 -4.92
C HIS A 84 6.86 3.06 -6.13
N VAL A 85 7.88 3.39 -6.93
CA VAL A 85 8.31 2.58 -8.09
C VAL A 85 8.82 1.19 -7.66
N ARG A 86 9.58 1.11 -6.55
CA ARG A 86 10.06 -0.16 -6.00
C ARG A 86 8.92 -1.01 -5.46
N LEU A 87 7.96 -0.41 -4.78
CA LEU A 87 6.81 -1.09 -4.19
C LEU A 87 5.94 -1.71 -5.28
N GLU A 88 5.61 -0.96 -6.35
CA GLU A 88 4.90 -1.49 -7.51
C GLU A 88 5.60 -2.73 -8.10
N GLN A 89 6.93 -2.65 -8.27
CA GLN A 89 7.73 -3.77 -8.78
C GLN A 89 7.73 -4.98 -7.83
N GLN A 90 7.79 -4.74 -6.52
CA GLN A 90 7.73 -5.81 -5.53
C GLN A 90 6.35 -6.46 -5.47
N THR A 91 5.28 -5.67 -5.53
CA THR A 91 3.90 -6.16 -5.62
C THR A 91 3.75 -7.04 -6.86
N GLN A 92 4.18 -6.55 -8.03
CA GLN A 92 4.11 -7.34 -9.27
C GLN A 92 4.95 -8.62 -9.18
N HIS A 93 6.16 -8.56 -8.63
CA HIS A 93 7.00 -9.74 -8.45
C HIS A 93 6.31 -10.81 -7.59
N PHE A 94 5.68 -10.40 -6.49
CA PHE A 94 4.99 -11.34 -5.62
C PHE A 94 3.72 -11.88 -6.29
N SER A 95 2.97 -11.06 -7.03
CA SER A 95 1.84 -11.51 -7.85
C SER A 95 2.28 -12.56 -8.89
N ASP A 96 3.43 -12.40 -9.53
CA ASP A 96 3.95 -13.37 -10.50
C ASP A 96 4.28 -14.72 -9.84
N VAL A 97 4.83 -14.69 -8.61
CA VAL A 97 5.08 -15.90 -7.81
C VAL A 97 3.76 -16.60 -7.49
N MET A 98 2.74 -15.85 -7.08
CA MET A 98 1.41 -16.40 -6.79
C MET A 98 0.73 -16.99 -8.02
N HIS A 99 0.83 -16.32 -9.16
CA HIS A 99 0.33 -16.82 -10.44
C HIS A 99 1.03 -18.13 -10.85
N ALA A 100 2.35 -18.20 -10.74
CA ALA A 100 3.10 -19.40 -11.06
C ALA A 100 2.66 -20.61 -10.18
N ILE A 101 2.42 -20.38 -8.88
CA ILE A 101 1.86 -21.41 -7.98
C ILE A 101 0.48 -21.87 -8.45
N ALA A 102 -0.41 -20.93 -8.83
CA ALA A 102 -1.75 -21.24 -9.32
C ALA A 102 -1.74 -22.04 -10.63
N GLU A 103 -0.75 -21.83 -11.49
CA GLU A 103 -0.53 -22.60 -12.73
C GLU A 103 0.14 -23.98 -12.48
N GLY A 104 0.45 -24.31 -11.22
CA GLY A 104 1.08 -25.58 -10.85
C GLY A 104 2.59 -25.62 -11.08
N THR A 105 3.24 -24.46 -11.24
CA THR A 105 4.70 -24.38 -11.33
C THR A 105 5.33 -24.76 -9.99
N GLU A 106 6.27 -25.70 -10.01
CA GLU A 106 7.00 -26.08 -8.81
C GLU A 106 7.94 -24.93 -8.39
N MET A 107 7.65 -24.33 -7.24
CA MET A 107 8.46 -23.27 -6.64
C MET A 107 9.05 -23.71 -5.31
N SER A 108 10.30 -23.34 -5.06
CA SER A 108 10.89 -23.61 -3.75
C SER A 108 10.19 -22.75 -2.69
N ARG A 109 9.93 -23.35 -1.53
CA ARG A 109 9.36 -22.63 -0.37
C ARG A 109 10.17 -21.38 -0.01
N ALA A 110 11.50 -21.46 -0.14
CA ALA A 110 12.39 -20.33 0.12
C ALA A 110 12.09 -19.14 -0.80
N ARG A 111 11.86 -19.37 -2.10
CA ARG A 111 11.57 -18.31 -3.07
C ARG A 111 10.22 -17.63 -2.81
N VAL A 112 9.21 -18.41 -2.44
CA VAL A 112 7.88 -17.86 -2.09
C VAL A 112 7.96 -17.02 -0.82
N LEU A 113 8.64 -17.52 0.22
CA LEU A 113 8.84 -16.79 1.47
C LEU A 113 9.68 -15.52 1.27
N GLU A 114 10.69 -15.55 0.41
CA GLU A 114 11.51 -14.39 0.08
C GLU A 114 10.66 -13.28 -0.55
N ALA A 115 9.86 -13.59 -1.56
CA ALA A 115 8.97 -12.61 -2.21
C ALA A 115 7.96 -12.02 -1.21
N ALA A 116 7.32 -12.89 -0.41
CA ALA A 116 6.30 -12.47 0.55
C ALA A 116 6.86 -11.56 1.66
N LYS A 117 8.01 -11.93 2.23
CA LYS A 117 8.67 -11.13 3.28
C LYS A 117 9.26 -9.83 2.76
N ALA A 118 9.79 -9.84 1.53
CA ALA A 118 10.30 -8.63 0.90
C ALA A 118 9.18 -7.61 0.67
N TYR A 119 8.03 -8.06 0.15
CA TYR A 119 6.83 -7.22 0.01
C TYR A 119 6.36 -6.67 1.37
N LEU A 120 6.18 -7.53 2.38
CA LEU A 120 5.67 -7.11 3.69
C LEU A 120 6.59 -6.10 4.38
N ALA A 121 7.91 -6.33 4.35
CA ALA A 121 8.88 -5.43 4.95
C ALA A 121 8.94 -4.08 4.23
N ALA A 122 8.84 -4.08 2.89
CA ALA A 122 8.90 -2.85 2.10
C ALA A 122 7.66 -1.98 2.33
N GLN A 123 6.45 -2.54 2.20
CA GLN A 123 5.20 -1.82 2.49
C GLN A 123 5.21 -1.27 3.92
N SER A 124 5.55 -2.08 4.91
CA SER A 124 5.52 -1.65 6.33
C SER A 124 6.50 -0.50 6.60
N ARG A 125 7.71 -0.57 6.05
CA ARG A 125 8.73 0.46 6.22
C ARG A 125 8.33 1.77 5.55
N HIS A 126 7.77 1.70 4.35
CA HIS A 126 7.33 2.86 3.61
C HIS A 126 6.29 3.67 4.41
N LEU A 127 5.21 2.99 4.83
CA LEU A 127 4.16 3.58 5.65
C LEU A 127 4.67 4.16 6.98
N GLU A 128 5.72 3.56 7.57
CA GLU A 128 6.34 4.06 8.80
C GLU A 128 7.08 5.39 8.57
N VAL A 129 7.82 5.51 7.47
CA VAL A 129 8.57 6.72 7.14
C VAL A 129 7.60 7.88 6.89
N GLU A 130 6.52 7.64 6.16
CA GLU A 130 5.53 8.66 5.81
C GLU A 130 4.83 9.21 7.04
N GLU A 131 4.30 8.33 7.89
CA GLU A 131 3.57 8.73 9.11
C GLU A 131 4.48 9.38 10.15
N THR A 132 5.75 8.98 10.22
CA THR A 132 6.69 9.49 11.22
C THR A 132 7.26 10.84 10.82
N TRP A 133 7.56 11.04 9.53
CA TRP A 133 8.35 12.18 9.08
C TRP A 133 7.59 13.07 8.11
N VAL A 134 6.89 12.51 7.13
CA VAL A 134 6.38 13.30 6.01
C VAL A 134 5.01 13.90 6.31
N PHE A 135 4.05 13.10 6.78
CA PHE A 135 2.71 13.62 7.09
C PHE A 135 2.72 14.68 8.20
N PRO A 136 3.50 14.55 9.29
CA PRO A 136 3.62 15.63 10.29
C PRO A 136 4.18 16.94 9.70
N ASP A 137 5.18 16.85 8.82
CA ASP A 137 5.74 18.02 8.16
C ASP A 137 4.76 18.62 7.15
N ALA A 138 4.04 17.79 6.39
CA ALA A 138 2.99 18.24 5.49
C ALA A 138 1.90 19.02 6.24
N GLU A 139 1.42 18.50 7.36
CA GLU A 139 0.44 19.22 8.22
C GLU A 139 0.97 20.55 8.73
N ARG A 140 2.27 20.63 9.03
CA ARG A 140 2.89 21.82 9.61
C ARG A 140 3.16 22.91 8.60
N TYR A 141 3.60 22.56 7.39
CA TYR A 141 4.16 23.50 6.42
C TYR A 141 3.27 23.76 5.20
N LEU A 142 2.33 22.87 4.88
CA LEU A 142 1.37 23.13 3.81
C LEU A 142 0.26 24.06 4.28
N THR A 143 -0.07 25.01 3.42
CA THR A 143 -1.14 25.99 3.65
C THR A 143 -2.48 25.46 3.17
N GLU A 144 -3.58 26.08 3.60
CA GLU A 144 -4.94 25.76 3.12
C GLU A 144 -5.05 25.82 1.59
N ALA A 145 -4.33 26.74 0.94
CA ALA A 145 -4.30 26.85 -0.52
C ALA A 145 -3.58 25.65 -1.17
N ASP A 146 -2.46 25.20 -0.59
CA ASP A 146 -1.74 24.02 -1.11
C ASP A 146 -2.64 22.76 -1.00
N TRP A 147 -3.36 22.61 0.11
CA TRP A 147 -4.30 21.51 0.31
C TRP A 147 -5.47 21.55 -0.67
N ALA A 148 -6.04 22.73 -0.93
CA ALA A 148 -7.11 22.89 -1.90
C ALA A 148 -6.67 22.55 -3.34
N GLU A 149 -5.42 22.89 -3.71
CA GLU A 149 -4.84 22.49 -5.00
C GLU A 149 -4.65 20.97 -5.08
N ILE A 150 -4.08 20.36 -4.04
CA ILE A 150 -3.89 18.91 -3.97
C ILE A 150 -5.23 18.18 -4.12
N GLU A 151 -6.27 18.61 -3.41
CA GLU A 151 -7.60 18.01 -3.49
C GLU A 151 -8.26 18.18 -4.87
N GLN A 152 -7.91 19.24 -5.59
CA GLN A 152 -8.39 19.44 -6.97
C GLN A 152 -7.64 18.57 -7.98
N GLU A 153 -6.34 18.34 -7.75
CA GLU A 153 -5.46 17.56 -8.65
C GLU A 153 -5.59 16.04 -8.41
N ALA A 154 -5.81 15.62 -7.17
CA ALA A 154 -5.87 14.21 -6.80
C ALA A 154 -7.07 13.51 -7.47
N GLU A 155 -6.81 12.35 -8.09
CA GLU A 155 -7.88 11.48 -8.56
C GLU A 155 -8.58 10.83 -7.37
N SER A 156 -9.90 10.93 -7.33
CA SER A 156 -10.70 10.24 -6.31
C SER A 156 -11.22 8.90 -6.83
N SER A 157 -10.98 7.82 -6.09
CA SER A 157 -11.68 6.56 -6.26
C SER A 157 -12.31 6.14 -4.93
N LEU A 158 -13.41 5.39 -5.00
CA LEU A 158 -13.89 4.68 -3.83
C LEU A 158 -12.96 3.51 -3.55
N ASP A 159 -12.54 3.36 -2.29
CA ASP A 159 -11.77 2.19 -1.85
C ASP A 159 -12.57 0.92 -2.21
N PRO A 160 -11.99 0.00 -2.99
CA PRO A 160 -12.70 -1.15 -3.55
C PRO A 160 -13.03 -2.23 -2.53
N LEU A 161 -12.44 -2.19 -1.33
CA LEU A 161 -12.63 -3.15 -0.23
C LEU A 161 -13.37 -2.52 0.94
N PHE A 162 -12.92 -1.37 1.41
CA PHE A 162 -13.40 -0.70 2.63
C PHE A 162 -14.46 0.39 2.36
N GLY A 163 -14.73 0.73 1.09
CA GLY A 163 -15.78 1.67 0.71
C GLY A 163 -17.21 1.10 0.80
N ASP A 164 -18.21 1.99 0.77
CA ASP A 164 -19.65 1.71 0.99
C ASP A 164 -20.35 0.88 -0.11
N ARG A 165 -19.62 0.24 -1.02
CA ARG A 165 -20.20 -0.65 -2.04
C ARG A 165 -19.83 -2.09 -1.77
N GLU A 166 -20.84 -2.96 -1.79
CA GLU A 166 -20.70 -4.39 -2.08
C GLU A 166 -20.19 -4.56 -3.52
N GLY A 167 -18.90 -4.28 -3.73
CA GLY A 167 -18.20 -4.56 -4.98
C GLY A 167 -18.05 -6.07 -5.14
N ALA A 168 -18.07 -6.56 -6.38
CA ALA A 168 -17.97 -7.98 -6.73
C ALA A 168 -16.57 -8.61 -6.52
N GLY A 169 -15.68 -7.95 -5.77
CA GLY A 169 -14.30 -8.38 -5.53
C GLY A 169 -13.96 -8.44 -4.04
N PHE A 170 -12.80 -9.02 -3.73
CA PHE A 170 -12.25 -9.14 -2.38
C PHE A 170 -13.11 -9.97 -1.41
N SER A 171 -13.74 -11.03 -1.92
CA SER A 171 -14.72 -11.80 -1.14
C SER A 171 -14.10 -12.51 0.06
N LYS A 172 -12.85 -12.98 -0.06
CA LYS A 172 -12.15 -13.64 1.04
C LYS A 172 -11.77 -12.62 2.11
N LEU A 173 -11.21 -11.49 1.71
CA LEU A 173 -10.86 -10.41 2.63
C LEU A 173 -12.09 -9.85 3.34
N ARG A 174 -13.21 -9.64 2.63
CA ARG A 174 -14.47 -9.20 3.26
C ARG A 174 -14.95 -10.18 4.33
N ALA A 175 -14.82 -11.48 4.09
CA ALA A 175 -15.18 -12.50 5.09
C ALA A 175 -14.27 -12.48 6.34
N LEU A 176 -13.00 -12.10 6.19
CA LEU A 176 -12.05 -11.98 7.30
C LEU A 176 -12.16 -10.65 8.07
N LEU A 177 -12.65 -9.60 7.42
CA LEU A 177 -12.75 -8.24 7.97
C LEU A 177 -14.12 -7.93 8.58
N GLY A 178 -15.12 -8.79 8.36
CA GLY A 178 -16.52 -8.66 8.83
C GLY A 178 -16.77 -9.08 10.27
#